data_AF-A0A514CIV5-F1
#
_entry.id   AF-A0A514CIV5-F1
#
_cell.length_a   1.000
_cell.length_b   1.000
_cell.length_c   1.000
_cell.angle_alpha   90.00
_cell.angle_beta   90.00
_cell.angle_gamma   90.00
#
_symmetry.space_group_name_H-M   'P 1'
#
loop_
_entity.id
_entity.type
_entity.pdbx_description
1 polymer ?
#
loop_
_entity_poly.entity_id
_entity_poly.type
_entity_poly.pdbx_seq_one_letter_code
_entity_poly.pdbx_strand_id
1 'polypeptide(L)'
;MIFYLEEVRADVLGAYHEFSSKKRRFHIDELKNYFLTGGEEDFTLMKLVDYHKVAYANTLSNGSLKNYRTTEKYLKRYLKEWLRTADIFLSEIETEPCLSPK
;
A
#
# COMPACT_ATOMS: atom_id res chain seq x y z
N MET A 1 -17.39 6.70 21.64
CA MET A 1 -16.06 6.57 22.26
C MET A 1 -15.83 5.17 22.86
N ILE A 2 -16.71 4.67 23.74
CA ILE A 2 -16.59 3.29 24.28
C ILE A 2 -16.76 2.21 23.19
N PHE A 3 -17.74 2.36 22.30
CA PHE A 3 -17.97 1.41 21.19
C PHE A 3 -16.77 1.25 20.25
N TYR A 4 -16.09 2.33 19.92
CA TYR A 4 -14.90 2.30 19.05
C TYR A 4 -13.75 1.51 19.68
N LEU A 5 -13.57 1.62 20.99
CA LEU A 5 -12.51 0.86 21.68
C LEU A 5 -12.81 -0.64 21.70
N GLU A 6 -14.07 -1.02 21.88
CA GLU A 6 -14.50 -2.42 21.84
C GLU A 6 -14.40 -3.01 20.42
N GLU A 7 -14.72 -2.23 19.39
CA GLU A 7 -14.55 -2.61 17.98
C GLU A 7 -13.07 -2.86 17.65
N VAL A 8 -12.20 -1.89 17.94
CA VAL A 8 -10.74 -2.05 17.75
C VAL A 8 -10.20 -3.26 18.52
N ARG A 9 -10.71 -3.52 19.72
CA ARG A 9 -10.31 -4.68 20.52
C ARG A 9 -10.72 -6.01 19.87
N ALA A 10 -11.93 -6.06 19.32
CA ALA A 10 -12.44 -7.24 18.62
C ALA A 10 -11.60 -7.55 17.37
N ASP A 11 -11.25 -6.52 16.60
CA ASP A 11 -10.44 -6.65 15.38
C ASP A 11 -9.02 -7.15 15.67
N VAL A 12 -8.36 -6.59 16.70
CA VAL A 12 -7.02 -7.04 17.13
C VAL A 12 -7.05 -8.50 17.61
N LEU A 13 -8.10 -8.89 18.35
CA LEU A 13 -8.29 -10.27 18.79
C LEU A 13 -8.51 -11.23 17.61
N GLY A 14 -9.34 -10.81 16.63
CA GLY A 14 -9.57 -11.57 15.40
C GLY A 14 -8.27 -11.83 14.64
N ALA A 15 -7.47 -10.79 14.42
CA ALA A 15 -6.17 -10.90 13.78
C ALA A 15 -5.24 -11.87 14.53
N TYR A 16 -5.11 -11.71 15.86
CA TYR A 16 -4.28 -12.60 16.67
C TYR A 16 -4.69 -14.08 16.56
N HIS A 17 -6.00 -14.36 16.57
CA HIS A 17 -6.52 -15.71 16.42
C HIS A 17 -6.19 -16.30 15.04
N GLU A 18 -6.31 -15.52 13.97
CA GLU A 18 -5.96 -15.98 12.63
C GLU A 18 -4.48 -16.35 12.52
N PHE A 19 -3.57 -15.49 12.99
CA PHE A 19 -2.14 -15.78 13.00
C PHE A 19 -1.80 -17.01 13.86
N SER A 20 -2.44 -17.14 15.03
CA SER A 20 -2.24 -18.27 15.93
C SER A 20 -2.71 -19.60 15.31
N SER A 21 -3.79 -19.56 14.52
CA SER A 21 -4.33 -20.73 13.82
C SER A 21 -3.39 -21.27 12.73
N LYS A 22 -2.61 -20.39 12.10
CA LYS A 22 -1.64 -20.73 11.04
C LYS A 22 -0.39 -21.48 11.55
N LYS A 23 -0.29 -21.76 12.87
CA LYS A 23 0.83 -22.49 13.54
C LYS A 23 2.24 -21.98 13.18
N ARG A 24 2.34 -20.73 12.75
CA ARG A 24 3.60 -20.06 12.40
C ARG A 24 3.88 -18.98 13.44
N ARG A 25 5.16 -18.79 13.80
CA ARG A 25 5.55 -17.63 14.60
C ARG A 25 5.38 -16.36 13.76
N PHE A 26 4.72 -15.36 14.32
CA PHE A 26 4.56 -14.04 13.70
C PHE A 26 5.22 -12.96 14.57
N HIS A 27 5.68 -11.89 13.92
CA HIS A 27 6.17 -10.68 14.59
C HIS A 27 5.04 -9.69 14.86
N ILE A 28 5.21 -8.84 15.89
CA ILE A 28 4.26 -7.76 16.20
C ILE A 28 3.99 -6.87 14.98
N ASP A 29 5.00 -6.64 14.15
CA ASP A 29 4.87 -5.79 12.95
C ASP A 29 3.98 -6.44 11.88
N GLU A 30 3.98 -7.77 11.75
CA GLU A 30 3.06 -8.49 10.86
C GLU A 30 1.60 -8.38 11.35
N LEU A 31 1.39 -8.48 12.67
CA LEU A 31 0.06 -8.30 13.26
C LEU A 31 -0.46 -6.86 13.09
N LYS A 32 0.41 -5.87 13.30
CA LYS A 32 0.07 -4.45 13.08
C LYS A 32 -0.28 -4.19 11.63
N ASN A 33 0.52 -4.68 10.69
CA ASN A 33 0.25 -4.51 9.28
C ASN A 33 -1.09 -5.15 8.92
N TYR A 34 -1.31 -6.41 9.31
CA TYR A 34 -2.59 -7.09 9.07
C TYR A 34 -3.79 -6.32 9.65
N PHE A 35 -3.68 -5.79 10.87
CA PHE A 35 -4.74 -4.97 11.47
C PHE A 35 -5.00 -3.68 10.67
N LEU A 36 -3.95 -3.03 10.19
CA LEU A 36 -4.05 -1.80 9.40
C LEU A 36 -4.50 -2.05 7.94
N THR A 37 -4.26 -3.24 7.40
CA THR A 37 -4.51 -3.57 5.99
C THR A 37 -5.68 -4.55 5.78
N GLY A 38 -6.29 -5.05 6.86
CA GLY A 38 -7.38 -6.03 6.79
C GLY A 38 -6.97 -7.39 6.21
N GLY A 39 -5.66 -7.71 6.21
CA GLY A 39 -5.16 -8.96 5.65
C GLY A 39 -5.12 -9.04 4.13
N GLU A 40 -5.49 -7.97 3.41
CA GLU A 40 -5.15 -7.85 1.99
C GLU A 40 -3.62 -7.73 1.85
N GLU A 41 -3.03 -8.61 1.03
CA GLU A 41 -1.59 -8.61 0.80
C GLU A 41 -1.14 -7.27 0.22
N ASP A 42 -0.46 -6.47 1.06
CA ASP A 42 0.69 -5.58 0.86
C ASP A 42 0.92 -4.83 -0.47
N PHE A 43 0.00 -4.78 -1.43
CA PHE A 43 0.22 -4.15 -2.72
C PHE A 43 -0.17 -2.69 -2.65
N THR A 44 0.84 -1.85 -2.43
CA THR A 44 0.72 -0.40 -2.51
C THR A 44 1.21 0.13 -3.85
N LEU A 45 0.80 1.34 -4.19
CA LEU A 45 1.26 2.04 -5.37
C LEU A 45 2.79 2.15 -5.40
N MET A 46 3.42 2.52 -4.28
CA MET A 46 4.88 2.68 -4.27
C MET A 46 5.61 1.34 -4.33
N LYS A 47 5.07 0.28 -3.72
CA LYS A 47 5.63 -1.08 -3.87
C LYS A 47 5.57 -1.57 -5.32
N LEU A 48 4.48 -1.28 -6.03
CA LEU A 48 4.35 -1.57 -7.47
C LEU A 48 5.39 -0.82 -8.30
N VAL A 49 5.56 0.49 -8.04
CA VAL A 49 6.55 1.32 -8.73
C VAL A 49 7.97 0.80 -8.51
N ASP A 50 8.32 0.45 -7.27
CA ASP A 50 9.64 -0.10 -6.94
C ASP A 50 9.88 -1.46 -7.58
N TYR A 51 8.88 -2.35 -7.57
CA TYR A 51 8.96 -3.65 -8.24
C TYR A 51 9.28 -3.50 -9.73
N HIS A 52 8.54 -2.65 -10.46
CA HIS A 52 8.78 -2.43 -11.88
C HIS A 52 10.13 -1.76 -12.16
N LYS A 53 10.57 -0.85 -11.29
CA LYS A 53 11.89 -0.23 -11.41
C LYS A 53 13.01 -1.25 -11.31
N VAL A 54 12.93 -2.21 -10.39
CA VAL A 54 13.94 -3.28 -10.24
C VAL A 54 13.82 -4.31 -11.37
N ALA A 55 12.61 -4.81 -11.64
CA ALA A 55 12.38 -5.87 -12.61
C ALA A 55 12.81 -5.49 -14.04
N TYR A 56 12.70 -4.21 -14.40
CA TYR A 56 13.00 -3.72 -15.74
C TYR A 56 14.30 -2.90 -15.82
N ALA A 57 15.06 -2.79 -14.72
CA ALA A 57 16.30 -2.01 -14.65
C ALA A 57 17.32 -2.39 -15.73
N ASN A 58 17.42 -3.69 -16.05
CA ASN A 58 18.39 -4.23 -17.00
C ASN A 58 17.84 -4.37 -18.43
N THR A 59 16.53 -4.17 -18.61
CA THR A 59 15.84 -4.37 -19.89
C THR A 59 15.53 -3.04 -20.58
N LEU A 60 15.31 -1.98 -19.80
CA LEU A 60 14.96 -0.67 -20.33
C LEU A 60 16.20 0.14 -20.71
N SER A 61 16.06 0.93 -21.77
CA SER A 61 17.06 1.92 -22.12
C SER A 61 17.23 2.97 -21.01
N ASN A 62 18.40 3.61 -20.93
CA ASN A 62 18.65 4.69 -19.98
C ASN A 62 17.61 5.84 -20.10
N GLY A 63 17.16 6.14 -21.32
CA GLY A 63 16.10 7.13 -21.56
C GLY A 63 14.77 6.73 -20.91
N SER A 64 14.39 5.46 -21.06
CA SER A 64 13.18 4.90 -20.44
C SER A 64 13.28 4.89 -18.91
N LEU A 65 14.42 4.50 -18.35
CA LEU A 65 14.63 4.51 -16.89
C LEU A 65 14.53 5.94 -16.31
N LYS A 66 15.01 6.94 -17.04
CA LYS A 66 14.86 8.35 -16.66
C LYS A 66 13.38 8.77 -16.60
N ASN A 67 12.57 8.30 -17.54
CA ASN A 67 11.12 8.55 -17.53
C ASN A 67 10.46 7.89 -16.31
N TYR A 68 10.77 6.64 -16.00
CA TYR A 68 10.26 5.95 -14.80
C TYR A 68 10.58 6.71 -13.49
N ARG A 69 11.83 7.18 -13.32
CA ARG A 69 12.23 7.98 -12.15
C ARG A 69 11.46 9.31 -12.07
N THR A 70 11.15 9.89 -13.22
CA THR A 70 10.36 11.12 -13.30
C THR A 70 8.91 10.86 -12.89
N THR A 71 8.30 9.78 -13.36
CA THR A 71 6.96 9.34 -12.94
C THR A 71 6.91 9.05 -11.45
N GLU A 72 7.87 8.30 -10.90
CA GLU A 72 7.98 8.04 -9.45
C GLU A 72 7.99 9.35 -8.64
N LYS A 73 8.76 10.36 -9.09
CA LYS A 73 8.80 11.68 -8.44
C LYS A 73 7.43 12.39 -8.47
N TYR A 74 6.73 12.34 -9.60
CA TYR A 74 5.40 12.96 -9.71
C TYR A 74 4.36 12.26 -8.84
N LEU A 75 4.38 10.92 -8.80
CA LEU A 75 3.50 10.14 -7.92
C LEU A 75 3.74 10.48 -6.45
N LYS A 76 4.99 10.47 -6.00
CA LYS A 76 5.35 10.86 -4.62
C LYS A 76 4.88 12.28 -4.27
N ARG A 77 5.02 13.22 -5.21
CA ARG A 77 4.54 14.59 -5.03
C ARG A 77 3.01 14.64 -4.93
N TYR A 78 2.30 13.92 -5.81
CA TYR A 78 0.85 13.86 -5.80
C TYR A 78 0.31 13.28 -4.47
N LEU A 79 0.84 12.13 -4.05
CA LEU A 79 0.48 11.48 -2.79
C LEU A 79 0.65 12.45 -1.61
N LYS A 80 1.78 13.17 -1.56
CA LYS A 80 2.07 14.12 -0.48
C LYS A 80 1.20 15.36 -0.51
N GLU A 81 1.07 16.01 -1.66
CA GLU A 81 0.42 17.33 -1.77
C GLU A 81 -1.11 17.23 -1.79
N TRP A 82 -1.66 16.19 -2.41
CA TRP A 82 -3.11 16.06 -2.64
C TRP A 82 -3.76 15.05 -1.71
N LEU A 83 -3.15 13.87 -1.55
CA LEU A 83 -3.70 12.80 -0.71
C LEU A 83 -3.16 12.83 0.73
N ARG A 84 -2.17 13.68 1.02
CA ARG A 84 -1.53 13.83 2.34
C ARG A 84 -1.02 12.51 2.93
N THR A 85 -0.62 11.58 2.07
CA THR A 85 -0.08 10.27 2.44
C THR A 85 1.26 10.04 1.73
N ALA A 86 2.05 9.10 2.24
CA ALA A 86 3.28 8.65 1.58
C ALA A 86 3.02 7.53 0.55
N ASP A 87 1.89 6.84 0.66
CA ASP A 87 1.52 5.68 -0.16
C ASP A 87 0.01 5.41 -0.09
N ILE A 88 -0.50 4.58 -0.99
CA ILE A 88 -1.90 4.11 -1.01
C ILE A 88 -1.95 2.64 -1.42
N PHE A 89 -2.95 1.91 -0.96
CA PHE A 89 -3.21 0.55 -1.44
C PHE A 89 -3.70 0.61 -2.89
N LEU A 90 -3.34 -0.41 -3.68
CA LEU A 90 -3.84 -0.50 -5.06
C LEU A 90 -5.37 -0.65 -5.11
N SER A 91 -6.00 -1.23 -4.07
CA SER A 91 -7.46 -1.33 -3.93
C SER A 91 -8.15 0.02 -3.74
N GLU A 92 -7.41 1.06 -3.31
CA GLU A 92 -7.92 2.43 -3.16
C GLU A 92 -7.82 3.25 -4.46
N ILE A 93 -7.21 2.71 -5.52
CA ILE A 93 -7.08 3.42 -6.79
C ILE A 93 -8.40 3.27 -7.57
N GLU A 94 -9.17 4.36 -7.61
CA GLU A 94 -10.33 4.45 -8.48
C GLU A 94 -9.90 4.51 -9.95
N THR A 95 -10.36 3.57 -10.76
CA THR A 95 -10.08 3.51 -12.21
C THR A 95 -11.04 4.35 -13.05
N GLU A 96 -11.94 5.10 -12.41
CA GLU A 96 -12.86 6.00 -13.10
C GLU A 96 -12.04 7.02 -13.93
N PRO A 97 -12.32 7.18 -15.23
CA PRO A 97 -11.58 8.09 -16.07
C PRO A 97 -11.77 9.52 -15.56
N CYS A 98 -10.67 10.20 -15.24
CA CYS A 98 -10.67 11.61 -14.89
C CYS A 98 -11.29 12.43 -16.04
N LEU A 99 -12.60 12.66 -16.00
CA LEU A 99 -13.27 13.66 -16.81
C LEU A 99 -12.73 15.00 -16.33
N SER A 100 -11.75 15.52 -17.05
CA SER A 100 -11.26 16.88 -16.83
C SER A 100 -12.43 17.84 -17.10
N PRO A 101 -12.78 18.76 -16.18
CA PRO A 101 -13.70 19.83 -16.55
C PRO A 101 -13.03 20.66 -17.65
N LYS A 102 -13.76 20.83 -18.76
CA LYS A 102 -13.36 21.69 -19.89
C LYS A 102 -13.22 23.14 -19.46
#